data_AF-A0A945QNR7-F1
#
_entry.id   AF-A0A945QNR7-F1
#
_cell.length_a   1.000
_cell.length_b   1.000
_cell.length_c   1.000
_cell.angle_alpha   90.00
_cell.angle_beta   90.00
_cell.angle_gamma   90.00
#
_symmetry.space_group_name_H-M   'P 1'
#
loop_
_entity.id
_entity.type
_entity.pdbx_description
1 polymer ?
#
loop_
_entity_poly.entity_id
_entity_poly.type
_entity_poly.pdbx_seq_one_letter_code
_entity_poly.pdbx_strand_id
1 'polypeptide(L)'
;MGGLAHYLEKAGIPTSQISLIRKHTEELRPPRALFVPFELGRPFGNPNDPDLQRAVLRSALELLRENDGPIIADFNYLDDRKTQDSSSMTDWACPVNLEKPSTVVTDLDKLASQLTQEVRLLEPWYHESMKNLKGRKLNGLTNYTNEELI
;
A
#
# COMPACT_ATOMS: atom_id res chain seq x y z
N MET A 1 4.20 15.10 0.72
CA MET A 1 4.98 15.93 1.68
C MET A 1 5.78 16.96 0.88
N GLY A 2 5.21 18.12 0.58
CA GLY A 2 5.81 19.12 -0.33
C GLY A 2 7.00 19.90 0.24
N GLY A 3 7.08 20.09 1.57
CA GLY A 3 8.21 20.80 2.18
C GLY A 3 9.57 20.15 1.92
N LEU A 4 9.65 18.82 2.05
CA LEU A 4 10.87 18.05 1.75
C LEU A 4 11.22 18.11 0.26
N ALA A 5 10.22 18.08 -0.62
CA ALA A 5 10.42 18.18 -2.05
C ALA A 5 11.18 19.47 -2.41
N HIS A 6 10.77 20.62 -1.88
CA HIS A 6 11.49 21.89 -2.11
C HIS A 6 12.95 21.87 -1.68
N TYR A 7 13.27 21.22 -0.56
CA TYR A 7 14.65 21.11 -0.10
C TYR A 7 15.49 20.24 -1.04
N LEU A 8 14.95 19.11 -1.49
CA LEU A 8 15.62 18.20 -2.42
C LEU A 8 15.84 18.85 -3.79
N GLU A 9 14.86 19.59 -4.33
CA GLU A 9 15.03 20.35 -5.59
C GLU A 9 16.15 21.37 -5.51
N LYS A 10 16.25 22.11 -4.40
CA LYS A 10 17.32 23.09 -4.18
C LYS A 10 18.71 22.45 -4.18
N ALA A 11 18.79 21.17 -3.81
CA ALA A 11 20.02 20.38 -3.87
C ALA A 11 20.26 19.73 -5.25
N GLY A 12 19.42 20.01 -6.26
CA GLY A 12 19.52 19.44 -7.60
C GLY A 12 18.95 18.03 -7.74
N ILE A 13 18.15 17.56 -6.77
CA ILE A 13 17.49 16.25 -6.83
C ILE A 13 16.03 16.46 -7.26
N PRO A 14 15.65 16.05 -8.49
CA PRO A 14 14.30 16.25 -8.97
C PRO A 14 13.31 15.32 -8.25
N THR A 15 12.17 15.88 -7.87
CA THR A 15 11.11 15.23 -7.12
C THR A 15 9.77 15.35 -7.85
N SER A 16 8.90 14.36 -7.61
CA SER A 16 7.51 14.34 -8.03
C SER A 16 6.70 13.66 -6.93
N GLN A 17 5.44 14.05 -6.74
CA GLN A 17 4.55 13.41 -5.76
C GLN A 17 3.18 13.12 -6.36
N ILE A 18 2.53 12.07 -5.85
CA ILE A 18 1.13 11.75 -6.18
C ILE A 18 0.23 12.37 -5.12
N SER A 19 -0.80 13.08 -5.57
CA SER A 19 -1.74 13.84 -4.75
C SER A 19 -3.14 13.27 -4.84
N LEU A 20 -3.74 12.95 -3.69
CA LEU A 20 -5.11 12.47 -3.57
C LEU A 20 -6.12 13.61 -3.28
N ILE A 21 -5.65 14.74 -2.76
CA ILE A 21 -6.52 15.88 -2.42
C ILE A 21 -5.97 17.14 -3.07
N ARG A 22 -6.57 17.56 -4.19
CA ARG A 22 -6.13 18.70 -5.01
C ARG A 22 -5.94 19.99 -4.19
N LYS A 23 -6.93 20.35 -3.36
CA LYS A 23 -6.88 21.58 -2.53
C LYS A 23 -5.63 21.66 -1.66
N HIS A 24 -5.26 20.59 -0.95
CA HIS A 24 -4.06 20.57 -0.11
C HIS A 24 -2.78 20.73 -0.94
N THR A 25 -2.76 20.19 -2.15
CA THR A 25 -1.61 20.28 -3.06
C THR A 25 -1.46 21.69 -3.63
N GLU A 26 -2.58 22.36 -3.95
CA GLU A 26 -2.60 23.76 -4.37
C GLU A 26 -2.06 24.69 -3.27
N GLU A 27 -2.44 24.46 -2.01
CA GLU A 27 -1.94 25.23 -0.86
C GLU A 27 -0.45 24.97 -0.60
N LEU A 28 0.00 23.72 -0.72
CA LEU A 28 1.39 23.33 -0.45
C LEU A 28 2.37 23.72 -1.57
N ARG A 29 1.87 23.95 -2.78
CA ARG A 29 2.64 24.38 -3.96
C ARG A 29 3.94 23.57 -4.18
N PRO A 30 3.87 22.23 -4.21
CA PRO A 30 5.04 21.41 -4.46
C PRO A 30 5.66 21.71 -5.84
N PRO A 31 6.94 21.37 -6.06
CA PRO A 31 7.58 21.55 -7.37
C PRO A 31 6.76 20.91 -8.49
N ARG A 32 6.39 19.63 -8.32
CA ARG A 32 5.62 18.83 -9.27
C ARG A 32 4.70 17.88 -8.53
N ALA A 33 3.45 17.79 -8.95
CA ALA A 33 2.49 16.84 -8.42
C ALA A 33 1.55 16.30 -9.50
N LEU A 34 1.26 15.01 -9.42
CA LEU A 34 0.20 14.35 -10.20
C LEU A 34 -1.04 14.22 -9.30
N PHE A 35 -2.15 14.87 -9.66
CA PHE A 35 -3.43 14.66 -9.02
C PHE A 35 -4.09 13.40 -9.58
N VAL A 36 -4.52 12.49 -8.69
CA VAL A 36 -5.23 11.26 -9.06
C VAL A 36 -6.62 11.22 -8.41
N PRO A 37 -7.67 10.83 -9.14
CA PRO A 37 -9.05 10.80 -8.62
C PRO A 37 -9.35 9.47 -7.89
N PHE A 38 -8.48 9.06 -6.96
CA PHE A 38 -8.63 7.82 -6.20
C PHE A 38 -9.00 8.07 -4.73
N GLU A 39 -9.44 7.01 -4.05
CA GLU A 39 -9.72 7.03 -2.62
C GLU A 39 -8.48 7.36 -1.80
N LEU A 40 -8.69 8.05 -0.67
CA LEU A 40 -7.63 8.37 0.26
C LEU A 40 -6.94 7.08 0.75
N GLY A 41 -5.60 7.05 0.69
CA GLY A 41 -4.80 5.86 1.02
C GLY A 41 -4.53 4.93 -0.17
N ARG A 42 -5.07 5.22 -1.36
CA ARG A 42 -4.88 4.40 -2.58
C ARG A 42 -4.33 5.23 -3.75
N PRO A 43 -3.12 5.81 -3.63
CA PRO A 43 -2.56 6.69 -4.67
C PRO A 43 -2.33 6.01 -6.02
N PHE A 44 -2.34 4.69 -6.08
CA PHE A 44 -2.20 3.91 -7.32
C PHE A 44 -3.50 3.21 -7.75
N GLY A 45 -4.65 3.55 -7.14
CA GLY A 45 -5.94 2.94 -7.45
C GLY A 45 -6.12 1.55 -6.84
N ASN A 46 -6.85 0.68 -7.54
CA ASN A 46 -7.24 -0.63 -7.04
C ASN A 46 -6.04 -1.57 -6.83
N PRO A 47 -6.09 -2.46 -5.82
CA PRO A 47 -5.11 -3.52 -5.67
C PRO A 47 -5.17 -4.48 -6.87
N ASN A 48 -4.03 -5.09 -7.19
CA ASN A 48 -3.89 -6.08 -8.27
C ASN A 48 -4.26 -5.61 -9.69
N ASP A 49 -4.32 -4.29 -9.96
CA ASP A 49 -4.38 -3.75 -11.33
C ASP A 49 -3.01 -3.20 -11.75
N PRO A 50 -2.10 -4.06 -12.25
CA PRO A 50 -0.75 -3.63 -12.56
C PRO A 50 -0.67 -2.65 -13.73
N ASP A 51 -1.69 -2.58 -14.59
CA ASP A 51 -1.69 -1.67 -15.75
C ASP A 51 -2.03 -0.26 -15.30
N LEU A 52 -3.07 -0.09 -14.49
CA LEU A 52 -3.39 1.18 -13.84
C LEU A 52 -2.23 1.67 -12.98
N GLN A 53 -1.68 0.80 -12.13
CA GLN A 53 -0.57 1.15 -11.23
C GLN A 53 0.67 1.61 -12.00
N ARG A 54 0.99 0.96 -13.13
CA ARG A 54 2.09 1.39 -14.02
C ARG A 54 1.77 2.70 -14.73
N ALA A 55 0.53 2.91 -15.16
CA ALA A 55 0.13 4.16 -15.79
C ALA A 55 0.32 5.35 -14.84
N VAL A 56 -0.16 5.23 -13.59
CA VAL A 56 0.04 6.24 -12.55
C VAL A 56 1.53 6.52 -12.32
N LEU A 57 2.35 5.46 -12.19
CA LEU A 57 3.79 5.61 -12.00
C LEU A 57 4.45 6.35 -13.17
N ARG A 58 4.10 5.99 -14.40
CA ARG A 58 4.65 6.62 -15.61
C ARG A 58 4.29 8.10 -15.68
N SER A 59 3.01 8.44 -15.49
CA SER A 59 2.57 9.84 -15.48
C SER A 59 3.26 10.65 -14.38
N ALA A 60 3.45 10.08 -13.19
CA ALA A 60 4.14 10.78 -12.10
C ALA A 60 5.63 11.01 -12.42
N LEU A 61 6.30 10.05 -13.07
CA LEU A 61 7.69 10.15 -13.49
C LEU A 61 7.88 11.08 -14.70
N GLU A 62 6.90 11.16 -15.61
CA GLU A 62 6.95 12.09 -16.74
C GLU A 62 7.05 13.55 -16.30
N LEU A 63 6.45 13.89 -15.15
CA LEU A 63 6.58 15.23 -14.57
C LEU A 63 8.03 15.62 -14.27
N LEU A 64 8.94 14.66 -14.04
CA LEU A 64 10.35 14.97 -13.80
C LEU A 64 11.04 15.63 -15.02
N ARG A 65 10.41 15.62 -16.20
CA ARG A 65 10.89 16.34 -17.39
C ARG A 65 10.60 17.83 -17.36
N GLU A 66 9.66 18.25 -16.53
CA GLU A 66 9.32 19.66 -16.34
C GLU A 66 10.40 20.32 -15.49
N ASN A 67 11.03 21.38 -15.99
CA ASN A 67 12.15 22.02 -15.32
C ASN A 67 11.73 23.17 -14.38
N ASP A 68 10.46 23.57 -14.39
CA ASP A 68 9.93 24.70 -13.62
C ASP A 68 8.57 24.35 -13.01
N GLY A 69 8.18 25.03 -11.93
CA GLY A 69 6.96 24.73 -11.18
C GLY A 69 6.62 25.78 -10.12
N PRO A 70 5.42 25.75 -9.52
CA PRO A 70 4.64 24.56 -9.19
C PRO A 70 3.74 24.04 -10.32
N ILE A 71 3.78 22.73 -10.55
CA ILE A 71 2.91 22.04 -11.51
C ILE A 71 2.00 21.05 -10.77
N ILE A 72 0.71 21.09 -11.11
CA ILE A 72 -0.28 20.09 -10.69
C ILE A 72 -0.94 19.56 -11.97
N ALA A 73 -0.52 18.37 -12.41
CA ALA A 73 -1.08 17.72 -13.59
C ALA A 73 -2.21 16.77 -13.17
N ASP A 74 -3.26 16.68 -13.98
CA ASP A 74 -4.33 15.71 -13.79
C ASP A 74 -3.97 14.36 -14.42
N PHE A 75 -4.19 13.29 -13.67
CA PHE A 75 -4.05 11.93 -14.18
C PHE A 75 -5.23 11.58 -15.10
N ASN A 76 -4.96 11.54 -16.39
CA ASN A 76 -5.92 11.17 -17.42
C ASN A 76 -5.61 9.75 -17.93
N TYR A 77 -6.25 8.75 -17.34
CA TYR A 77 -6.16 7.37 -17.79
C TYR A 77 -7.49 6.95 -18.39
N LEU A 78 -7.49 6.80 -19.72
CA LEU A 78 -8.64 6.34 -20.50
C LEU A 78 -8.73 4.83 -20.37
N ASP A 79 -9.48 4.37 -19.37
CA ASP A 79 -9.79 2.96 -19.21
C ASP A 79 -11.24 2.85 -18.75
N ASP A 80 -12.05 2.16 -19.54
CA ASP A 80 -13.50 1.97 -19.29
C ASP A 80 -13.76 1.08 -18.06
N ARG A 81 -12.69 0.54 -17.44
CA ARG A 81 -12.73 -0.14 -16.15
C ARG A 81 -13.12 0.85 -15.05
N LYS A 82 -14.40 0.82 -14.67
CA LYS A 82 -14.93 1.57 -13.52
C LYS A 82 -14.01 1.41 -12.31
N THR A 83 -13.45 2.51 -11.82
CA THR A 83 -13.00 2.60 -10.42
C THR A 83 -14.13 2.06 -9.56
N GLN A 84 -13.85 1.09 -8.68
CA GLN A 84 -14.93 0.50 -7.88
C GLN A 84 -15.61 1.63 -7.09
N ASP A 85 -16.92 1.79 -7.28
CA ASP A 85 -17.73 2.72 -6.51
C ASP A 85 -17.60 2.38 -5.03
N SER A 86 -17.37 3.40 -4.20
CA SER A 86 -17.15 3.36 -2.75
C SER A 86 -18.36 2.87 -1.92
N SER A 87 -19.30 2.17 -2.55
CA SER A 87 -20.64 1.85 -2.00
C SER A 87 -20.69 0.53 -1.21
N SER A 88 -19.59 -0.22 -1.09
CA SER A 88 -19.54 -1.45 -0.29
C SER A 88 -18.39 -1.44 0.72
N MET A 89 -18.47 -0.56 1.72
CA MET A 89 -17.60 -0.64 2.91
C MET A 89 -17.96 -1.82 3.84
N THR A 90 -19.01 -2.59 3.53
CA THR A 90 -19.58 -3.61 4.41
C THR A 90 -18.70 -4.85 4.56
N ASP A 91 -17.78 -5.11 3.62
CA ASP A 91 -16.99 -6.35 3.57
C ASP A 91 -15.50 -6.13 3.89
N TRP A 92 -15.14 -4.96 4.44
CA TRP A 92 -13.76 -4.62 4.80
C TRP A 92 -13.46 -4.82 6.28
N ALA A 93 -14.13 -5.77 6.93
CA ALA A 93 -13.62 -6.30 8.19
C ALA A 93 -12.55 -7.33 7.84
N CYS A 94 -11.33 -7.15 8.34
CA CYS A 94 -10.34 -8.22 8.32
C CYS A 94 -10.95 -9.37 9.14
N PRO A 95 -11.32 -10.51 8.54
CA PRO A 95 -12.06 -11.56 9.23
C PRO A 95 -11.18 -12.35 10.22
N VAL A 96 -10.01 -11.81 10.56
CA VAL A 96 -9.06 -12.38 11.49
C VAL A 96 -9.50 -11.99 12.90
N ASN A 97 -9.92 -12.98 13.68
CA ASN A 97 -10.07 -12.79 15.12
C ASN A 97 -8.67 -12.74 15.76
N LEU A 98 -8.23 -11.55 16.15
CA LEU A 98 -6.95 -11.28 16.84
C LEU A 98 -7.12 -11.18 18.37
N GLU A 99 -8.23 -11.65 18.92
CA GLU A 99 -8.41 -11.67 20.37
C GLU A 99 -7.26 -12.42 21.03
N LYS A 100 -6.56 -11.73 21.94
CA LYS A 100 -5.50 -12.35 22.74
C LYS A 100 -6.14 -13.43 23.63
N PRO A 101 -5.56 -14.63 23.72
CA PRO A 101 -5.96 -15.58 24.74
C PRO A 101 -5.76 -14.95 26.12
N SER A 102 -6.82 -14.90 26.92
CA SER A 102 -6.86 -14.24 28.22
C SER A 102 -6.11 -15.07 29.26
N THR A 103 -4.82 -14.80 29.46
CA THR A 103 -4.14 -15.11 30.73
C THR A 103 -3.04 -14.09 31.02
N VAL A 104 -3.15 -13.47 32.19
CA VAL A 104 -2.05 -12.78 32.86
C VAL A 104 -1.03 -13.85 33.28
N VAL A 105 0.26 -13.49 33.29
CA VAL A 105 1.37 -14.09 34.08
C VAL A 105 2.42 -14.91 33.31
N THR A 106 3.67 -14.50 33.59
CA THR A 106 5.00 -15.10 33.44
C THR A 106 5.03 -16.63 33.45
N ASP A 107 5.34 -17.22 32.30
CA ASP A 107 5.95 -18.55 32.15
C ASP A 107 6.43 -18.71 30.69
N LEU A 108 7.67 -19.16 30.45
CA LEU A 108 8.24 -19.27 29.09
C LEU A 108 7.46 -20.28 28.24
N ASP A 109 7.01 -21.37 28.86
CA ASP A 109 6.24 -22.43 28.20
C ASP A 109 4.84 -21.96 27.77
N LYS A 110 4.24 -21.03 28.53
CA LYS A 110 2.96 -20.40 28.15
C LYS A 110 3.12 -19.42 27.00
N LEU A 111 4.23 -18.69 26.95
CA LEU A 111 4.53 -17.82 25.82
C LEU A 111 4.74 -18.64 24.53
N ALA A 112 5.49 -19.75 24.63
CA ALA A 112 5.72 -20.66 23.49
C ALA A 112 4.41 -21.26 22.96
N SER A 113 3.50 -21.67 23.86
CA SER A 113 2.20 -22.21 23.46
C SER A 113 1.27 -21.14 22.85
N GLN A 114 1.30 -19.91 23.37
CA GLN A 114 0.57 -18.78 22.79
C GLN A 114 1.07 -18.43 21.39
N LEU A 115 2.39 -18.33 21.20
CA LEU A 115 2.99 -18.08 19.90
C LEU A 115 2.60 -19.17 18.89
N THR A 116 2.67 -20.44 19.30
CA THR A 116 2.26 -21.59 18.48
C THR A 116 0.79 -21.49 18.06
N GLN A 117 -0.08 -21.08 18.99
CA GLN A 117 -1.51 -20.88 18.71
C GLN A 117 -1.74 -19.72 17.74
N GLU A 118 -1.04 -18.59 17.91
CA GLU A 118 -1.11 -17.45 17.00
C GLU A 118 -0.69 -17.83 15.58
N VAL A 119 0.41 -18.58 15.43
CA VAL A 119 0.85 -19.04 14.11
C VAL A 119 -0.17 -19.98 13.46
N ARG A 120 -0.79 -20.88 14.22
CA ARG A 120 -1.87 -21.75 13.72
C ARG A 120 -3.10 -20.97 13.26
N LEU A 121 -3.46 -19.88 13.94
CA LEU A 121 -4.58 -19.01 13.50
C LEU A 121 -4.31 -18.36 12.14
N LEU A 122 -3.05 -18.17 11.76
CA LEU A 122 -2.64 -17.60 10.47
C LEU A 122 -2.49 -18.65 9.35
N GLU A 123 -2.48 -19.95 9.68
CA GLU A 123 -2.27 -21.04 8.71
C GLU A 123 -3.30 -21.06 7.56
N PRO A 124 -4.63 -20.92 7.79
CA PRO A 124 -5.60 -20.89 6.70
C PRO A 124 -5.33 -19.75 5.70
N TRP A 125 -4.88 -18.60 6.19
CA TRP A 125 -4.54 -17.43 5.37
C TRP A 125 -3.28 -17.65 4.54
N TYR A 126 -2.30 -18.37 5.11
CA TYR A 126 -1.12 -18.78 4.36
C TYR A 126 -1.50 -19.70 3.19
N HIS A 127 -2.38 -20.68 3.41
CA HIS A 127 -2.87 -21.56 2.35
C HIS A 127 -3.67 -20.81 1.28
N GLU A 128 -4.59 -19.93 1.70
CA GLU A 128 -5.39 -19.13 0.77
C GLU A 128 -4.51 -18.17 -0.06
N SER A 129 -3.49 -17.57 0.58
CA SER A 129 -2.47 -16.78 -0.12
C SER A 129 -1.69 -17.60 -1.14
N MET A 130 -1.18 -18.79 -0.77
CA MET A 130 -0.45 -19.64 -1.72
C MET A 130 -1.31 -20.04 -2.92
N LYS A 131 -2.59 -20.35 -2.68
CA LYS A 131 -3.56 -20.70 -3.73
C LYS A 131 -3.81 -19.53 -4.67
N ASN A 132 -4.02 -18.32 -4.14
CA ASN A 132 -4.42 -17.16 -4.93
C ASN A 132 -3.25 -16.39 -5.54
N LEU A 133 -2.04 -16.47 -4.97
CA LEU A 133 -0.86 -15.73 -5.42
C LEU A 133 0.15 -16.61 -6.18
N LYS A 134 -0.33 -17.60 -6.95
CA LYS A 134 0.50 -18.46 -7.81
C LYS A 134 1.68 -19.13 -7.08
N GLY A 135 1.46 -19.57 -5.84
CA GLY A 135 2.49 -20.22 -5.02
C GLY A 135 3.48 -19.27 -4.33
N ARG A 136 3.23 -17.95 -4.34
CA ARG A 136 4.04 -17.01 -3.55
C ARG A 136 3.81 -17.25 -2.07
N LYS A 137 4.87 -17.60 -1.34
CA LYS A 137 4.84 -17.80 0.11
C LYS A 137 4.88 -16.46 0.86
N LEU A 138 4.19 -16.38 1.99
CA LEU A 138 4.22 -15.21 2.89
C LEU A 138 5.45 -15.17 3.79
N ASN A 139 6.13 -16.31 3.99
CA ASN A 139 7.34 -16.42 4.81
C ASN A 139 8.63 -15.98 4.07
N GLY A 140 8.51 -15.32 2.92
CA GLY A 140 9.63 -14.70 2.23
C GLY A 140 10.56 -15.69 1.53
N LEU A 141 11.87 -15.55 1.75
CA LEU A 141 12.94 -16.37 1.15
C LEU A 141 13.37 -17.55 2.04
N THR A 142 12.65 -17.80 3.14
CA THR A 142 13.00 -18.92 4.02
C THR A 142 12.78 -20.25 3.29
N ASN A 143 13.72 -21.18 3.47
CA ASN A 143 13.57 -22.55 2.99
C ASN A 143 12.78 -23.42 3.97
N TYR A 144 12.57 -22.94 5.20
CA TYR A 144 11.82 -23.63 6.23
C TYR A 144 10.32 -23.64 5.91
N THR A 145 9.68 -24.77 6.19
CA THR A 145 8.22 -24.88 6.21
C THR A 145 7.65 -24.17 7.44
N ASN A 146 6.34 -23.87 7.45
CA ASN A 146 5.73 -23.27 8.63
C ASN A 146 5.81 -24.21 9.84
N GLU A 147 5.76 -25.52 9.64
CA GLU A 147 5.92 -26.53 10.70
C GLU A 147 7.34 -26.57 11.27
N GLU A 148 8.36 -26.20 10.49
CA GLU A 148 9.75 -26.14 10.94
C GLU A 148 10.10 -24.80 11.62
N LEU A 149 9.28 -23.76 11.41
CA LEU A 149 9.46 -22.43 12.02
C LEU A 149 8.80 -22.32 13.40
N ILE A 150 7.93 -23.27 13.75
CA ILE A 150 7.19 -23.37 15.02
C ILE A 150 7.89 -24.40 15.90
#